data_AF-A0A925RUE5-F1
#
_entry.id   AF-A0A925RUE5-F1
#
_cell.length_a   1.000
_cell.length_b   1.000
_cell.length_c   1.000
_cell.angle_alpha   90.00
_cell.angle_beta   90.00
_cell.angle_gamma   90.00
#
_symmetry.space_group_name_H-M   'P 1'
#
loop_
_entity.id
_entity.type
_entity.pdbx_description
1 polymer ?
#
loop_
_entity_poly.entity_id
_entity_poly.type
_entity_poly.pdbx_seq_one_letter_code
_entity_poly.pdbx_strand_id
1 'polypeptide(L)' 'GIYELVLIDDTMRTLIHDGASEHELERYSRTLTPSIRDDGRAKILEGVTAIDEVLRVTRED' A
#
# COMPACT_ATOMS: atom_id res chain seq x y z
N GLY A 1 -13.31 6.53 -0.37
CA GLY A 1 -11.86 6.79 -0.26
C GLY A 1 -11.09 5.52 -0.58
N ILE A 2 -9.81 5.63 -0.87
CA ILE A 2 -8.89 4.49 -1.00
C ILE A 2 -7.97 4.42 0.22
N TYR A 3 -7.54 3.22 0.59
CA TYR A 3 -6.84 2.99 1.85
C TYR A 3 -5.69 2.02 1.69
N GLU A 4 -4.68 2.22 2.54
CA GLU A 4 -3.59 1.28 2.76
C GLU A 4 -3.41 1.08 4.26
N LEU A 5 -3.29 -0.17 4.67
CA LEU A 5 -3.08 -0.54 6.07
C LEU A 5 -1.73 -1.24 6.18
N VAL A 6 -0.76 -0.63 6.84
CA VAL A 6 0.54 -1.28 7.10
C VAL A 6 0.48 -1.94 8.47
N LEU A 7 0.51 -3.27 8.49
CA LEU A 7 0.54 -4.04 9.73
C LEU A 7 1.97 -4.08 10.28
N ILE A 8 2.11 -3.82 11.58
CA ILE A 8 3.38 -3.93 12.30
C ILE A 8 3.34 -5.18 13.16
N ASP A 9 3.74 -6.31 12.58
CA ASP A 9 3.97 -7.56 13.28
C ASP A 9 5.41 -7.64 13.82
N ASP A 10 5.79 -8.78 14.38
CA ASP A 10 7.14 -8.96 14.94
C ASP A 10 8.24 -8.92 13.86
N THR A 11 7.93 -9.38 12.63
CA THR A 11 8.86 -9.33 11.50
C THR A 11 9.11 -7.88 11.07
N MET A 12 8.04 -7.10 10.87
CA MET A 12 8.13 -5.68 10.53
C MET A 12 8.87 -4.90 11.62
N ARG A 13 8.61 -5.20 12.90
CA ARG A 13 9.33 -4.57 14.03
C ARG A 13 10.83 -4.83 13.95
N THR A 14 11.23 -6.06 13.61
CA THR A 14 12.64 -6.44 13.47
C THR A 14 13.28 -5.66 12.32
N LEU A 15 12.64 -5.62 11.15
CA LEU A 15 13.14 -4.86 10.00
C LEU A 15 13.31 -3.36 10.30
N ILE A 16 12.36 -2.76 11.03
CA ILE A 16 12.45 -1.37 11.49
C ILE A 16 13.64 -1.19 12.43
N HIS A 17 13.82 -2.10 13.39
CA HIS A 17 14.91 -2.04 14.36
C HIS A 17 16.29 -2.17 13.69
N ASP A 18 16.39 -3.03 12.68
CA ASP A 18 17.61 -3.26 11.91
C ASP A 18 17.92 -2.13 10.91
N GLY A 19 17.02 -1.16 10.77
CA GLY A 19 17.18 -0.04 9.83
C GLY A 19 17.10 -0.48 8.37
N ALA A 20 16.27 -1.48 8.07
CA ALA A 20 16.03 -1.95 6.71
C ALA A 20 15.58 -0.80 5.79
N SER A 21 15.90 -0.91 4.50
CA SER A 21 15.51 0.11 3.53
C SER A 21 13.99 0.19 3.39
N GLU A 22 13.49 1.37 3.01
CA GLU A 22 12.07 1.58 2.74
C GLU A 22 11.52 0.54 1.75
N HIS A 23 12.29 0.21 0.71
CA HIS A 23 11.89 -0.80 -0.28
C HIS A 23 11.76 -2.21 0.31
N GLU A 24 12.57 -2.56 1.32
CA GLU A 24 12.44 -3.83 2.03
C GLU A 24 11.22 -3.86 2.95
N LEU A 25 10.95 -2.76 3.65
CA LEU A 25 9.76 -2.60 4.47
C LEU A 25 8.49 -2.65 3.62
N GLU A 26 8.49 -1.95 2.49
CA GLU A 26 7.39 -1.98 1.51
C GLU A 26 7.19 -3.40 0.97
N ARG A 27 8.27 -4.05 0.50
CA ARG A 27 8.17 -5.42 -0.02
C ARG A 27 7.56 -6.36 1.00
N TYR A 28 7.94 -6.25 2.27
CA TYR A 28 7.35 -7.07 3.33
C TYR A 28 5.88 -6.72 3.58
N SER A 29 5.51 -5.44 3.68
CA SER A 29 4.12 -5.00 3.90
C SER A 29 3.17 -5.51 2.80
N ARG A 30 3.63 -5.55 1.55
CA ARG A 30 2.86 -6.06 0.39
C ARG A 30 2.54 -7.56 0.47
N THR A 31 3.23 -8.32 1.33
CA THR A 31 2.89 -9.73 1.57
C THR A 31 1.69 -9.90 2.51
N LEU A 32 1.38 -8.87 3.30
CA LEU A 32 0.31 -8.90 4.31
C LEU A 32 -0.94 -8.16 3.83
N THR A 33 -0.76 -7.05 3.13
CA THR A 33 -1.84 -6.12 2.81
C THR A 33 -1.66 -5.48 1.43
N PRO A 34 -2.76 -5.22 0.70
CA PRO A 34 -2.71 -4.53 -0.58
C PRO A 34 -2.22 -3.08 -0.44
N SER A 35 -1.65 -2.54 -1.52
CA SER A 35 -1.29 -1.12 -1.58
C SER A 35 -2.50 -0.22 -1.76
N ILE A 36 -2.31 1.09 -1.53
CA ILE A 36 -3.31 2.11 -1.85
C ILE A 36 -3.72 2.07 -3.33
N ARG A 37 -2.78 1.74 -4.24
CA ARG A 37 -3.04 1.60 -5.68
C ARG A 37 -3.83 0.34 -6.00
N ASP A 38 -3.60 -0.75 -5.28
CA ASP A 38 -4.36 -1.99 -5.45
C ASP A 38 -5.81 -1.84 -4.99
N ASP A 39 -6.04 -1.16 -3.86
CA ASP A 39 -7.39 -0.81 -3.40
C ASP A 39 -8.11 0.12 -4.38
N GLY A 40 -7.40 1.13 -4.91
CA GLY A 40 -7.93 1.97 -5.99
C GLY A 40 -8.28 1.17 -7.24
N ARG A 41 -7.42 0.23 -7.64
CA ARG A 41 -7.67 -0.65 -8.79
C ARG A 41 -8.90 -1.53 -8.57
N ALA A 42 -9.07 -2.11 -7.39
CA ALA A 42 -10.26 -2.90 -7.07
C ALA A 42 -11.54 -2.07 -7.24
N LYS A 43 -11.56 -0.84 -6.72
CA LYS A 43 -12.71 0.07 -6.84
C LYS A 43 -12.99 0.53 -8.26
N ILE A 44 -11.97 0.64 -9.11
CA ILE A 44 -12.17 0.88 -10.56
C ILE A 44 -12.88 -0.32 -11.20
N LEU A 45 -12.44 -1.54 -10.89
CA LEU A 45 -13.03 -2.76 -11.44
C LEU A 45 -14.47 -2.99 -10.94
N GLU A 46 -14.78 -2.52 -9.73
CA GLU A 46 -16.13 -2.52 -9.15
C GLU A 46 -17.02 -1.38 -9.68
N GLY A 47 -16.47 -0.43 -10.45
CA GLY A 47 -17.20 0.72 -10.98
C GLY A 47 -17.51 1.81 -9.95
N VAL A 48 -16.82 1.82 -8.82
CA VAL A 48 -17.02 2.77 -7.71
C VAL A 48 -16.29 4.10 -7.95
N THR A 49 -15.18 4.09 -8.68
CA THR A 49 -14.39 5.29 -8.99
C THR A 49 -13.78 5.20 -10.40
N ALA A 50 -13.33 6.33 -10.93
CA ALA A 50 -12.65 6.41 -12.22
C ALA A 50 -11.13 6.26 -12.07
N ILE A 51 -10.48 5.74 -13.12
CA ILE A 51 -9.02 5.61 -13.14
C ILE A 51 -8.29 6.95 -12.94
N ASP A 52 -8.79 8.02 -13.55
CA ASP A 52 -8.20 9.36 -13.43
C ASP A 52 -8.25 9.88 -11.99
N GLU A 53 -9.30 9.51 -11.25
CA GLU A 53 -9.43 9.89 -9.84
C GLU A 53 -8.38 9.19 -8.98
N VAL A 54 -8.20 7.87 -9.16
CA VAL A 54 -7.17 7.09 -8.46
C VAL A 54 -5.78 7.61 -8.80
N LEU A 55 -5.48 7.82 -10.08
CA LEU A 55 -4.18 8.35 -10.50
C LEU A 55 -3.90 9.73 -9.93
N ARG A 56 -4.90 10.61 -9.81
CA ARG A 56 -4.73 11.94 -9.22
C ARG A 56 -4.32 11.87 -7.75
N VAL A 57 -4.81 10.89 -6.99
CA VAL A 57 -4.59 10.82 -5.54
C VAL A 57 -3.41 9.93 -5.13
N THR A 58 -2.90 9.06 -6.02
CA THR A 58 -1.75 8.18 -5.73
C THR A 58 -0.47 8.60 -6.48
N ARG A 59 -0.39 9.84 -6.96
CA ARG A 59 0.71 10.35 -7.82
C ARG A 59 1.88 10.96 -7.06
N GLU A 60 1.75 11.16 -5.75
CA GLU A 60 2.79 11.75 -4.90
C GLU A 60 3.67 10.71 -4.18
N ASP A 61 3.42 9.41 -4.40
CA ASP A 61 4.29 8.27 -4.04
C ASP A 61 4.98 7.65 -5.28
#